data_AF-A0A0D0J1Z1-F1
#
_entry.id   AF-A0A0D0J1Z1-F1
#
_cell.length_a   1.000
_cell.length_b   1.000
_cell.length_c   1.000
_cell.angle_alpha   90.00
_cell.angle_beta   90.00
_cell.angle_gamma   90.00
#
_symmetry.space_group_name_H-M   'P 1'
#
loop_
_entity.id
_entity.type
_entity.pdbx_description
1 polymer ?
#
loop_
_entity_poly.entity_id
_entity_poly.type
_entity_poly.pdbx_seq_one_letter_code
_entity_poly.pdbx_strand_id
1 'polypeptide(L)'
;MKRAAKDSQRGAVAIEFAVLFGVFFVVVYAIIAYSIPMLLMLTFKQVSADAARATLQVDPGNAAYTQLLSREITRVVERSWLPDSWLGGNCPPPEQDAAGFSWTSLPGQNGHPSYGNIALDARDPDAPRYVLHVCLQRLYNREGASDQRAIVPTLRLLGISIPSLPEEGGNVVIRGATTVTL
;
A
#
# COMPACT_ATOMS: atom_id res chain seq x y z
N MET A 1 -73.62 12.23 8.64
CA MET A 1 -72.25 12.27 8.08
C MET A 1 -71.28 11.62 9.07
N LYS A 2 -70.75 10.42 8.78
CA LYS A 2 -69.70 9.79 9.61
C LYS A 2 -68.34 10.16 9.02
N ARG A 3 -67.51 10.91 9.76
CA ARG A 3 -66.12 11.16 9.39
C ARG A 3 -65.31 9.90 9.69
N ALA A 4 -64.73 9.30 8.65
CA ALA A 4 -63.75 8.24 8.82
C ALA A 4 -62.47 8.86 9.42
N ALA A 5 -62.06 8.42 10.61
CA ALA A 5 -60.78 8.77 11.17
C ALA A 5 -59.68 8.12 10.31
N LYS A 6 -58.82 8.95 9.73
CA LYS A 6 -57.65 8.49 8.97
C LYS A 6 -56.66 7.91 9.95
N ASP A 7 -56.61 6.57 10.03
CA ASP A 7 -55.70 5.87 10.92
C ASP A 7 -54.25 6.20 10.52
N SER A 8 -53.52 6.86 11.41
CA SER A 8 -52.12 7.22 11.19
C SER A 8 -51.28 5.99 11.52
N GLN A 9 -50.81 5.27 10.50
CA GLN A 9 -49.91 4.13 10.66
C GLN A 9 -48.53 4.58 11.17
N ARG A 10 -48.42 4.73 12.50
CA ARG A 10 -47.19 5.12 13.20
C ARG A 10 -46.09 4.06 13.18
N GLY A 11 -46.40 2.82 12.77
CA GLY A 11 -45.44 1.70 12.74
C GLY A 11 -44.57 1.64 11.47
N ALA A 12 -45.07 2.11 10.33
CA ALA A 12 -44.33 2.03 9.06
C ALA A 12 -43.03 2.87 9.09
N VAL A 13 -43.13 4.08 9.65
CA VAL A 13 -42.00 5.01 9.82
C VAL A 13 -40.90 4.41 10.70
N ALA A 14 -41.25 3.63 11.72
CA ALA A 14 -40.28 3.02 12.63
C ALA A 14 -39.48 1.89 11.94
N ILE A 15 -40.12 1.09 11.09
CA ILE A 15 -39.46 0.01 10.34
C ILE A 15 -38.53 0.60 9.27
N GLU A 16 -39.00 1.62 8.54
CA GLU A 16 -38.21 2.31 7.54
C GLU A 16 -36.96 2.96 8.16
N PHE A 17 -37.12 3.62 9.31
CA PHE A 17 -36.01 4.20 10.05
C PHE A 17 -35.02 3.12 10.55
N ALA A 18 -35.50 1.97 11.03
CA ALA A 18 -34.62 0.90 11.49
C ALA A 18 -33.69 0.37 10.38
N VAL A 19 -34.19 0.26 9.15
CA VAL A 19 -33.39 -0.16 8.00
C VAL A 19 -32.39 0.94 7.59
N LEU A 20 -32.86 2.19 7.45
CA LEU A 20 -32.01 3.33 7.07
C LEU A 20 -30.89 3.57 8.09
N PHE A 21 -31.20 3.40 9.37
CA PHE A 21 -30.23 3.50 10.46
C PHE A 21 -29.09 2.49 10.25
N GLY A 22 -29.41 1.21 10.01
CA GLY A 22 -28.40 0.19 9.74
C GLY A 22 -27.55 0.49 8.49
N VAL A 23 -28.19 0.89 7.39
CA VAL A 23 -27.49 1.25 6.14
C VAL A 23 -26.52 2.41 6.35
N PHE A 24 -26.93 3.44 7.09
CA PHE A 24 -26.06 4.58 7.40
C PHE A 24 -24.77 4.15 8.10
N PHE A 25 -24.86 3.32 9.14
CA PHE A 25 -23.67 2.83 9.85
C PHE A 25 -22.79 1.94 8.96
N VAL A 26 -23.37 1.11 8.09
CA VAL A 26 -22.60 0.29 7.14
C VAL A 26 -21.81 1.17 6.18
N VAL A 27 -22.43 2.22 5.64
CA VAL A 27 -21.77 3.15 4.71
C VAL A 27 -20.66 3.93 5.42
N VAL A 28 -20.92 4.48 6.61
CA VAL A 28 -19.91 5.19 7.40
C VAL A 28 -18.74 4.27 7.75
N TYR A 29 -19.03 3.04 8.20
CA TYR A 29 -18.01 2.05 8.48
C TYR A 29 -17.19 1.74 7.23
N ALA A 30 -17.82 1.54 6.08
CA ALA A 30 -17.11 1.29 4.83
C ALA A 30 -16.19 2.47 4.45
N ILE A 31 -16.68 3.71 4.54
CA ILE A 31 -15.86 4.90 4.24
C ILE A 31 -14.62 4.94 5.13
N ILE A 32 -14.78 4.77 6.44
CA ILE A 32 -13.66 4.79 7.39
C ILE A 32 -12.71 3.61 7.14
N ALA A 33 -13.25 2.40 6.99
CA ALA A 33 -12.47 1.18 6.88
C ALA A 33 -11.67 1.11 5.57
N TYR A 34 -12.20 1.64 4.46
CA TYR A 34 -11.50 1.67 3.17
C TYR A 34 -10.63 2.92 2.98
N SER A 35 -10.95 4.06 3.59
CA SER A 35 -10.18 5.30 3.40
C SER A 35 -8.75 5.22 3.92
N ILE A 36 -8.52 4.59 5.08
CA ILE A 36 -7.16 4.49 5.67
C ILE A 36 -6.22 3.61 4.82
N PRO A 37 -6.55 2.35 4.46
CA PRO A 37 -5.66 1.54 3.62
C PRO A 37 -5.50 2.15 2.23
N MET A 38 -6.53 2.81 1.70
CA MET A 38 -6.43 3.57 0.46
C MET A 38 -5.42 4.72 0.60
N LEU A 39 -5.57 5.58 1.60
CA LEU A 39 -4.63 6.68 1.88
C LEU A 39 -3.19 6.18 2.02
N LEU A 40 -2.99 5.08 2.75
CA LEU A 40 -1.67 4.48 2.92
C LEU A 40 -1.11 3.99 1.58
N MET A 41 -1.91 3.30 0.77
CA MET A 41 -1.50 2.83 -0.56
C MET A 41 -1.16 3.99 -1.50
N LEU A 42 -1.96 5.06 -1.49
CA LEU A 42 -1.67 6.28 -2.26
C LEU A 42 -0.36 6.93 -1.78
N THR A 43 -0.14 6.99 -0.47
CA THR A 43 1.08 7.56 0.10
C THR A 43 2.30 6.73 -0.27
N PHE A 44 2.24 5.40 -0.18
CA PHE A 44 3.35 4.53 -0.59
C PHE A 44 3.68 4.68 -2.07
N LYS A 45 2.66 4.78 -2.94
CA LYS A 45 2.87 5.06 -4.36
C LYS A 45 3.56 6.41 -4.57
N GLN A 46 3.07 7.47 -3.91
CA GLN A 46 3.67 8.80 -4.02
C GLN A 46 5.12 8.82 -3.55
N VAL A 47 5.42 8.30 -2.34
CA VAL A 47 6.78 8.28 -1.78
C VAL A 47 7.70 7.41 -2.63
N SER A 48 7.24 6.26 -3.13
CA SER A 48 8.05 5.42 -4.04
C SER A 48 8.39 6.15 -5.35
N ALA A 49 7.45 6.94 -5.89
CA ALA A 49 7.68 7.72 -7.10
C ALA A 49 8.65 8.88 -6.86
N ASP A 50 8.52 9.58 -5.73
CA ASP A 50 9.43 10.66 -5.36
C ASP A 50 10.84 10.14 -5.08
N ALA A 51 10.96 8.99 -4.42
CA ALA A 51 12.24 8.31 -4.21
C ALA A 51 12.87 7.86 -5.53
N ALA A 52 12.08 7.27 -6.44
CA ALA A 52 12.56 6.88 -7.76
C ALA A 52 13.06 8.10 -8.56
N ARG A 53 12.34 9.23 -8.53
CA ARG A 53 12.78 10.48 -9.18
C ARG A 53 14.06 11.03 -8.57
N ALA A 54 14.21 10.98 -7.24
CA ALA A 54 15.40 11.46 -6.57
C ALA A 54 16.66 10.69 -6.99
N THR A 55 16.53 9.42 -7.41
CA THR A 55 17.68 8.65 -7.90
C THR A 55 18.21 9.08 -9.28
N LEU A 56 17.46 9.86 -10.06
CA LEU A 56 17.91 10.33 -11.39
C LEU A 56 19.12 11.25 -11.32
N GLN A 57 19.38 11.86 -10.16
CA GLN A 57 20.55 12.71 -9.95
C GLN A 57 21.82 11.91 -9.60
N VAL A 58 21.70 10.59 -9.38
CA VAL A 58 22.83 9.73 -9.00
C VAL A 58 23.62 9.37 -10.24
N ASP A 59 24.93 9.64 -10.20
CA ASP A 59 25.85 9.34 -11.29
C ASP A 59 26.00 7.81 -11.52
N PRO A 60 25.59 7.28 -12.69
CA PRO A 60 25.72 5.86 -13.02
C PRO A 60 27.17 5.40 -13.20
N GLY A 61 28.12 6.32 -13.41
CA GLY A 61 29.54 6.00 -13.53
C GLY A 61 30.24 5.70 -12.19
N ASN A 62 29.55 5.91 -11.06
CA ASN A 62 30.14 5.71 -9.75
C ASN A 62 30.25 4.22 -9.38
N ALA A 63 31.42 3.77 -8.93
CA ALA A 63 31.63 2.37 -8.51
C ALA A 63 30.69 1.92 -7.37
N ALA A 64 30.19 2.85 -6.56
CA ALA A 64 29.24 2.59 -5.48
C ALA A 64 27.77 2.90 -5.87
N TYR A 65 27.43 2.84 -7.17
CA TYR A 65 26.12 3.26 -7.70
C TYR A 65 24.93 2.68 -6.92
N THR A 66 24.88 1.36 -6.70
CA THR A 66 23.76 0.71 -5.98
C THR A 66 23.64 1.16 -4.53
N GLN A 67 24.76 1.48 -3.87
CA GLN A 67 24.74 2.04 -2.51
C GLN A 67 24.19 3.47 -2.51
N LEU A 68 24.58 4.29 -3.50
CA LEU A 68 24.10 5.66 -3.65
C LEU A 68 22.60 5.71 -3.97
N LEU A 69 22.13 4.83 -4.86
CA LEU A 69 20.69 4.67 -5.14
C LEU A 69 19.92 4.36 -3.87
N SER A 70 20.37 3.33 -3.13
CA SER A 70 19.70 2.94 -1.89
C SER A 70 19.71 4.08 -0.85
N ARG A 71 20.84 4.78 -0.71
CA ARG A 71 20.95 5.92 0.21
C ARG A 71 19.95 7.03 -0.14
N GLU A 72 19.83 7.37 -1.43
CA GLU A 72 18.91 8.43 -1.85
C GLU A 72 17.45 8.03 -1.68
N ILE A 73 17.10 6.78 -1.99
CA ILE A 73 15.76 6.23 -1.71
C ILE A 73 15.44 6.31 -0.22
N THR A 74 16.32 5.79 0.64
CA THR A 74 16.13 5.80 2.09
C THR A 74 16.01 7.22 2.63
N ARG A 75 16.82 8.17 2.15
CA ARG A 75 16.72 9.59 2.50
C ARG A 75 15.36 10.20 2.18
N VAL A 76 14.74 9.85 1.06
CA VAL A 76 13.39 10.33 0.71
C VAL A 76 12.33 9.68 1.61
N VAL A 77 12.47 8.39 1.90
CA VAL A 77 11.55 7.66 2.79
C VAL A 77 11.61 8.20 4.22
N GLU A 78 12.81 8.42 4.77
CA GLU A 78 13.03 9.00 6.11
C GLU A 78 12.45 10.42 6.25
N ARG A 79 12.36 11.18 5.15
CA ARG A 79 11.76 12.53 5.14
C ARG A 79 10.25 12.51 4.98
N SER A 80 9.67 11.37 4.64
CA SER A 80 8.23 11.26 4.51
C SER A 80 7.57 11.41 5.89
N TRP A 81 6.27 11.69 5.90
CA TRP A 81 5.52 11.77 7.16
C TRP A 81 5.23 10.39 7.77
N LEU A 82 5.56 9.30 7.07
CA LEU A 82 5.24 7.94 7.48
C LEU A 82 6.08 7.53 8.71
N PRO A 83 5.45 6.99 9.77
CA PRO A 83 6.21 6.43 10.89
C PRO A 83 7.08 5.25 10.45
N ASP A 84 8.28 5.13 11.01
CA ASP A 84 9.20 4.02 10.69
C ASP A 84 8.58 2.64 10.98
N SER A 85 7.78 2.53 12.04
CA SER A 85 7.09 1.28 12.39
C SER A 85 6.01 0.87 11.38
N TRP A 86 5.65 1.77 10.46
CA TRP A 86 4.67 1.52 9.41
C TRP A 86 5.31 1.14 8.09
N LEU A 87 6.64 1.25 8.01
CA LEU A 87 7.45 1.03 6.83
C LEU A 87 8.20 -0.29 6.97
N GLY A 88 7.80 -1.25 6.16
CA GLY A 88 8.63 -2.38 5.78
C GLY A 88 9.36 -2.11 4.47
N GLY A 89 10.32 -2.97 4.18
CA GLY A 89 11.01 -3.03 2.89
C GLY A 89 11.17 -4.48 2.48
N ASN A 90 12.22 -4.78 1.74
CA ASN A 90 12.50 -6.09 1.17
C ASN A 90 11.30 -6.61 0.35
N CYS A 91 10.70 -5.73 -0.44
CA CYS A 91 9.65 -6.14 -1.36
C CYS A 91 10.18 -7.20 -2.31
N PRO A 92 9.36 -8.21 -2.65
CA PRO A 92 9.70 -9.09 -3.75
C PRO A 92 9.88 -8.24 -5.02
N PRO A 93 10.85 -8.59 -5.88
CA PRO A 93 10.96 -7.95 -7.17
C PRO A 93 9.68 -8.19 -7.99
N PRO A 94 9.39 -7.34 -8.99
CA PRO A 94 8.33 -7.60 -9.95
C PRO A 94 8.47 -9.01 -10.54
N GLU A 95 7.34 -9.68 -10.74
CA GLU A 95 7.29 -11.03 -11.32
C GLU A 95 8.06 -11.04 -12.66
N GLN A 96 8.90 -12.07 -12.85
CA GLN A 96 9.85 -12.15 -13.98
C GLN A 96 9.13 -12.11 -15.33
N ASP A 97 7.86 -12.47 -15.35
CA ASP A 97 7.00 -12.68 -16.51
C ASP A 97 6.65 -11.38 -17.26
N ALA A 98 6.77 -10.22 -16.62
CA ALA A 98 6.44 -8.94 -17.25
C ALA A 98 7.57 -8.40 -18.16
N ALA A 99 8.83 -8.76 -17.89
CA ALA A 99 9.98 -8.24 -18.65
C ALA A 99 11.26 -9.10 -18.66
N GLY A 100 11.31 -10.25 -18.00
CA GLY A 100 12.47 -11.15 -18.02
C GLY A 100 13.74 -10.55 -17.41
N PHE A 101 13.62 -9.58 -16.50
CA PHE A 101 14.76 -8.92 -15.87
C PHE A 101 15.35 -9.75 -14.73
N SER A 102 16.69 -9.78 -14.65
CA SER A 102 17.42 -10.35 -13.52
C SER A 102 17.54 -9.32 -12.40
N TRP A 103 16.52 -9.24 -11.55
CA TRP A 103 16.47 -8.31 -10.43
C TRP A 103 17.48 -8.64 -9.33
N THR A 104 18.13 -7.61 -8.81
CA THR A 104 18.98 -7.66 -7.62
C THR A 104 18.47 -6.66 -6.60
N SER A 105 18.31 -7.08 -5.34
CA SER A 105 17.89 -6.18 -4.26
C SER A 105 18.99 -5.17 -3.94
N LEU A 106 18.61 -3.91 -3.75
CA LEU A 106 19.50 -2.88 -3.22
C LEU A 106 19.89 -3.20 -1.77
N PRO A 107 21.04 -2.73 -1.29
CA PRO A 107 21.42 -2.92 0.11
C PRO A 107 20.51 -2.10 1.04
N GLY A 108 20.26 -2.58 2.27
CA GLY A 108 19.65 -1.75 3.31
C GLY A 108 20.57 -0.59 3.75
N GLN A 109 20.01 0.47 4.31
CA GLN A 109 20.74 1.69 4.70
C GLN A 109 20.28 2.19 6.07
N ASN A 110 21.22 2.63 6.92
CA ASN A 110 20.93 3.21 8.24
C ASN A 110 20.03 2.33 9.16
N GLY A 111 20.09 1.01 9.02
CA GLY A 111 19.21 0.09 9.76
C GLY A 111 17.82 -0.09 9.15
N HIS A 112 17.50 0.64 8.08
CA HIS A 112 16.31 0.39 7.26
C HIS A 112 16.51 -0.80 6.32
N PRO A 113 15.44 -1.54 6.00
CA PRO A 113 15.46 -2.60 5.00
C PRO A 113 15.72 -2.05 3.60
N SER A 114 15.90 -2.94 2.62
CA SER A 114 15.99 -2.52 1.22
C SER A 114 14.66 -1.96 0.74
N TYR A 115 14.67 -0.81 0.07
CA TYR A 115 13.46 -0.21 -0.52
C TYR A 115 13.44 -0.30 -2.05
N GLY A 116 14.36 -1.04 -2.66
CA GLY A 116 14.31 -1.19 -4.11
C GLY A 116 15.09 -2.37 -4.66
N ASN A 117 14.78 -2.71 -5.90
CA ASN A 117 15.47 -3.70 -6.70
C ASN A 117 15.96 -3.02 -7.98
N ILE A 118 17.12 -3.42 -8.47
CA ILE A 118 17.68 -2.93 -9.73
C ILE A 118 17.94 -4.10 -10.67
N ALA A 119 17.73 -3.88 -11.96
CA ALA A 119 18.09 -4.79 -13.03
C ALA A 119 18.77 -4.03 -14.16
N LEU A 120 19.53 -4.75 -14.99
CA LEU A 120 20.05 -4.23 -16.24
C LEU A 120 19.13 -4.65 -17.37
N ASP A 121 18.59 -3.68 -18.11
CA ASP A 121 17.96 -3.91 -19.41
C ASP A 121 19.03 -3.83 -20.50
N ALA A 122 19.47 -5.01 -20.94
CA ALA A 122 20.45 -5.17 -22.02
C ALA A 122 19.80 -5.70 -23.31
N ARG A 123 18.48 -5.49 -23.49
CA ARG A 123 17.79 -5.90 -24.72
C ARG A 123 18.27 -5.12 -25.95
N ASP A 124 18.67 -3.87 -25.74
CA ASP A 124 19.40 -3.07 -26.71
C ASP A 124 20.90 -3.10 -26.35
N PRO A 125 21.74 -3.81 -27.13
CA PRO A 125 23.16 -3.93 -26.84
C PRO A 125 23.94 -2.61 -27.02
N ASP A 126 23.40 -1.67 -27.80
CA ASP A 126 24.06 -0.38 -28.08
C ASP A 126 23.71 0.69 -27.02
N ALA A 127 22.67 0.46 -26.22
CA ALA A 127 22.19 1.39 -25.20
C ALA A 127 21.64 0.65 -23.96
N PRO A 128 22.49 -0.04 -23.17
CA PRO A 128 22.04 -0.71 -21.95
C PRO A 128 21.54 0.32 -20.93
N ARG A 129 20.42 0.01 -20.27
CA ARG A 129 19.81 0.90 -19.27
C ARG A 129 19.58 0.18 -17.96
N TYR A 130 19.65 0.91 -16.86
CA TYR A 130 19.23 0.34 -15.59
C TYR A 130 17.72 0.49 -15.42
N VAL A 131 17.08 -0.51 -14.84
CA VAL A 131 15.68 -0.45 -14.43
C VAL A 131 15.65 -0.54 -12.92
N LEU A 132 15.12 0.49 -12.29
CA LEU A 132 14.98 0.59 -10.85
C LEU A 132 13.52 0.39 -10.46
N HIS A 133 13.27 -0.49 -9.52
CA HIS A 133 11.97 -0.71 -8.91
C HIS A 133 12.05 -0.30 -7.44
N VAL A 134 11.44 0.83 -7.08
CA VAL A 134 11.31 1.30 -5.70
C VAL A 134 10.00 0.80 -5.12
N CYS A 135 10.04 0.18 -3.95
CA CYS A 135 8.87 -0.40 -3.32
C CYS A 135 8.88 -0.20 -1.81
N LEU A 136 7.73 0.25 -1.31
CA LEU A 136 7.40 0.33 0.09
C LEU A 136 6.26 -0.64 0.38
N GLN A 137 6.36 -1.33 1.51
CA GLN A 137 5.29 -2.23 1.93
C GLN A 137 5.07 -2.17 3.42
N ARG A 138 3.88 -2.56 3.84
CA ARG A 138 3.58 -2.87 5.22
C ARG A 138 2.92 -4.23 5.28
N LEU A 139 3.47 -5.09 6.12
CA LEU A 139 2.85 -6.34 6.51
C LEU A 139 2.22 -6.16 7.88
N TYR A 140 1.05 -6.74 8.09
CA TYR A 140 0.48 -6.86 9.42
C TYR A 140 -0.28 -8.16 9.57
N ASN A 141 -0.22 -8.70 10.77
CA ASN A 141 -0.89 -9.91 11.17
C ASN A 141 -2.21 -9.54 11.85
N ARG A 142 -3.33 -10.00 11.30
CA ARG A 142 -4.67 -9.75 11.85
C ARG A 142 -4.82 -10.28 13.29
N GLU A 143 -4.18 -11.41 13.58
CA GLU A 143 -4.32 -12.15 14.85
C GLU A 143 -3.04 -12.12 15.71
N GLY A 144 -2.01 -11.40 15.25
CA GLY A 144 -0.72 -11.30 15.91
C GLY A 144 -0.71 -10.45 17.19
N ALA A 145 0.49 -10.25 17.72
CA ALA A 145 0.73 -9.33 18.84
C ALA A 145 0.34 -7.88 18.47
N SER A 146 0.08 -7.03 19.46
CA SER A 146 -0.51 -5.69 19.24
C SER A 146 0.33 -4.78 18.34
N ASP A 147 1.64 -4.94 18.35
CA ASP A 147 2.61 -4.26 17.47
C ASP A 147 2.53 -4.71 16.01
N GLN A 148 2.00 -5.91 15.76
CA GLN A 148 1.85 -6.52 14.43
C GLN A 148 0.43 -6.37 13.87
N ARG A 149 -0.52 -5.80 14.64
CA ARG A 149 -1.91 -5.68 14.23
C ARG A 149 -2.14 -4.55 13.24
N ALA A 150 -3.20 -4.73 12.43
CA ALA A 150 -3.73 -3.71 11.56
C ALA A 150 -4.15 -2.46 12.36
N ILE A 151 -3.88 -1.28 11.82
CA ILE A 151 -4.46 -0.03 12.36
C ILE A 151 -5.99 -0.04 12.19
N VAL A 152 -6.47 -0.62 11.08
CA VAL A 152 -7.90 -0.76 10.80
C VAL A 152 -8.33 -2.19 11.08
N PRO A 153 -9.28 -2.43 12.00
CA PRO A 153 -9.81 -3.76 12.24
C PRO A 153 -10.51 -4.27 10.98
N THR A 154 -9.98 -5.36 10.43
CA THR A 154 -10.63 -6.08 9.32
C THR A 154 -11.66 -7.03 9.92
N LEU A 155 -12.94 -6.82 9.61
CA LEU A 155 -14.02 -7.69 10.06
C LEU A 155 -14.13 -8.90 9.12
N ARG A 156 -14.38 -10.08 9.69
CA ARG A 156 -14.69 -11.28 8.90
C ARG A 156 -16.18 -11.58 9.03
N LEU A 157 -16.92 -11.35 7.95
CA LEU A 157 -18.36 -11.60 7.90
C LEU A 157 -18.64 -12.60 6.78
N LEU A 158 -19.28 -13.72 7.11
CA LEU A 158 -19.68 -14.74 6.13
C LEU A 158 -18.51 -15.21 5.23
N GLY A 159 -17.30 -15.28 5.79
CA GLY A 159 -16.08 -15.71 5.07
C GLY A 159 -15.36 -14.60 4.31
N ILE A 160 -15.89 -13.38 4.24
CA ILE A 160 -15.30 -12.23 3.53
C ILE A 160 -14.61 -11.29 4.54
N SER A 161 -13.42 -10.79 4.20
CA SER A 161 -12.74 -9.74 4.96
C SER A 161 -13.20 -8.35 4.51
N ILE A 162 -13.49 -7.47 5.47
CA ILE A 162 -13.91 -6.10 5.24
C ILE A 162 -12.99 -5.17 6.03
N PRO A 163 -12.19 -4.31 5.37
CA PRO A 163 -12.01 -4.22 3.92
C PRO A 163 -11.30 -5.45 3.33
N SER A 164 -11.58 -5.76 2.07
CA SER A 164 -10.87 -6.81 1.34
C SER A 164 -9.47 -6.32 0.97
N LEU A 165 -8.44 -6.96 1.52
CA LEU A 165 -7.04 -6.57 1.29
C LEU A 165 -6.20 -7.78 0.88
N PRO A 166 -5.11 -7.58 0.11
CA PRO A 166 -4.23 -8.66 -0.30
C PRO A 166 -3.59 -9.35 0.91
N GLU A 167 -3.49 -10.67 0.87
CA GLU A 167 -2.85 -11.48 1.91
C GLU A 167 -1.70 -12.31 1.29
N GLU A 168 -0.50 -12.23 1.87
CA GLU A 168 0.68 -13.01 1.51
C GLU A 168 1.24 -13.68 2.77
N GLY A 169 1.42 -15.01 2.75
CA GLY A 169 1.98 -15.75 3.88
C GLY A 169 1.20 -15.60 5.20
N GLY A 170 -0.13 -15.40 5.12
CA GLY A 170 -1.00 -15.18 6.28
C GLY A 170 -1.00 -13.75 6.84
N ASN A 171 -0.24 -12.84 6.24
CA ASN A 171 -0.24 -11.42 6.60
C ASN A 171 -1.01 -10.62 5.56
N VAL A 172 -1.72 -9.57 6.00
CA VAL A 172 -2.25 -8.58 5.07
C VAL A 172 -1.11 -7.68 4.63
N VAL A 173 -1.00 -7.45 3.32
CA VAL A 173 0.08 -6.66 2.73
C VAL A 173 -0.50 -5.45 2.00
N ILE A 174 -0.02 -4.26 2.38
CA ILE A 174 -0.27 -3.02 1.65
C ILE A 174 1.05 -2.60 1.01
N ARG A 175 1.09 -2.51 -0.32
CA ARG A 175 2.29 -2.21 -1.10
C ARG A 175 2.04 -1.03 -2.03
N GLY A 176 3.04 -0.16 -2.16
CA GLY A 176 3.10 0.86 -3.19
C GLY A 176 4.49 0.82 -3.82
N ALA A 177 4.54 0.84 -5.15
CA ALA A 177 5.80 0.72 -5.87
C ALA A 177 5.80 1.54 -7.15
N THR A 178 6.98 1.92 -7.59
CA THR A 178 7.24 2.65 -8.83
C THR A 178 8.47 2.06 -9.52
N THR A 179 8.34 1.79 -10.82
CA THR A 179 9.47 1.34 -11.66
C THR A 179 9.86 2.48 -12.61
N VAL A 180 11.16 2.78 -12.68
CA VAL A 180 11.73 3.78 -13.59
C VAL A 180 12.93 3.20 -14.32
N THR A 181 13.17 3.67 -15.54
CA THR A 181 14.41 3.42 -16.27
C THR A 181 15.36 4.57 -15.99
N LEU A 182 16.61 4.24 -15.66
CA LEU A 182 17.70 5.17 -15.37
C LEU A 182 18.65 5.25 -16.57
#